data_AF-A0AAW5PBW0-F1
#
_entry.id   AF-A0AAW5PBW0-F1
#
_cell.length_a   1.000
_cell.length_b   1.000
_cell.length_c   1.000
_cell.angle_alpha   90.00
_cell.angle_beta   90.00
_cell.angle_gamma   90.00
#
_symmetry.space_group_name_H-M   'P 1'
#
loop_
_entity.id
_entity.type
_entity.pdbx_description
1 polymer ?
#
loop_
_entity_poly.entity_id
_entity_poly.type
_entity_poly.pdbx_seq_one_letter_code
_entity_poly.pdbx_strand_id
1 'polypeptide(L)'
;MVPPREAKTLSFDEKRVTVYEKEDLPEGLGARPYGPAGQQVGDQWGESEASAVLRVPSVVVPAEHNYLINPRHPEFEELEIGAPRPLALDPRLPAE
;
A
#
# COMPACT_ATOMS: atom_id res chain seq x y z
N MET A 1 -10.90 11.54 22.47
CA MET A 1 -10.82 12.53 21.38
C MET A 1 -10.06 11.86 20.25
N VAL A 2 -10.74 11.54 19.16
CA VAL A 2 -10.14 10.92 17.97
C VAL A 2 -9.29 11.99 17.29
N PRO A 3 -8.01 11.76 16.99
CA PRO A 3 -7.23 12.72 16.23
C PRO A 3 -7.89 12.97 14.87
N PRO A 4 -7.86 14.20 14.34
CA PRO A 4 -8.38 14.47 13.01
C PRO A 4 -7.66 13.59 11.99
N ARG A 5 -8.40 13.08 11.01
CA ARG A 5 -7.82 12.28 9.93
C ARG A 5 -6.96 13.17 9.05
N GLU A 6 -5.75 12.71 8.74
CA GLU A 6 -4.77 13.44 7.94
C GLU A 6 -4.31 12.59 6.76
N ALA A 7 -3.97 13.25 5.66
CA ALA A 7 -3.33 12.65 4.51
C ALA A 7 -1.89 13.15 4.39
N LYS A 8 -0.98 12.25 4.03
CA LYS A 8 0.41 12.56 3.68
C LYS A 8 0.66 12.13 2.24
N THR A 9 1.42 12.94 1.51
CA THR A 9 1.98 12.50 0.23
C THR A 9 3.24 11.70 0.49
N LEU A 10 3.49 10.69 -0.35
CA LEU A 10 4.73 9.93 -0.35
C LEU A 10 5.32 10.03 -1.76
N SER A 11 6.58 10.43 -1.87
CA SER A 11 7.30 10.55 -3.14
C SER A 11 8.54 9.66 -3.13
N PHE A 12 8.79 8.99 -4.24
CA PHE A 12 9.89 8.05 -4.41
C PHE A 12 10.28 7.95 -5.89
N ASP A 13 11.51 7.49 -6.13
CA ASP A 13 12.03 7.19 -7.47
C ASP A 13 11.46 5.83 -7.95
N GLU A 14 11.07 5.75 -9.22
CA GLU A 14 10.50 4.52 -9.80
C GLU A 14 11.45 3.32 -9.69
N LYS A 15 12.76 3.53 -9.63
CA LYS A 15 13.74 2.44 -9.45
C LYS A 15 13.58 1.68 -8.13
N ARG A 16 12.90 2.28 -7.14
CA ARG A 16 12.65 1.70 -5.81
C ARG A 16 11.35 0.89 -5.76
N VAL A 17 10.65 0.78 -6.88
CA VAL A 17 9.35 0.15 -7.00
C VAL A 17 9.50 -1.22 -7.66
N THR A 18 9.12 -2.27 -6.95
CA THR A 18 8.76 -3.53 -7.60
C THR A 18 7.29 -3.46 -8.01
N VAL A 19 6.97 -3.98 -9.18
CA VAL A 19 5.60 -4.03 -9.70
C VAL A 19 5.17 -5.48 -9.78
N TYR A 20 4.06 -5.80 -9.14
CA TYR A 20 3.32 -7.05 -9.40
C TYR A 20 2.09 -6.70 -10.20
N GLU A 21 1.96 -7.32 -11.36
CA GLU A 21 0.76 -7.31 -12.17
C GLU A 21 -0.19 -8.41 -11.71
N LYS A 22 -1.38 -8.48 -12.31
CA LYS A 22 -2.41 -9.46 -11.94
C LYS A 22 -1.88 -10.90 -12.04
N GLU A 23 -1.03 -11.15 -13.04
CA GLU A 23 -0.47 -12.45 -13.36
C GLU A 23 0.60 -12.90 -12.35
N ASP A 24 1.22 -11.95 -11.65
CA ASP A 24 2.21 -12.22 -10.60
C ASP A 24 1.56 -12.56 -9.25
N LEU A 25 0.24 -12.38 -9.15
CA LEU A 25 -0.52 -12.54 -7.91
C LEU A 25 -1.27 -13.87 -7.88
N PRO A 26 -1.40 -14.50 -6.70
CA PRO A 26 -2.10 -15.75 -6.56
C PRO A 26 -3.58 -15.60 -6.93
N GLU A 27 -4.13 -16.67 -7.50
CA GLU A 27 -5.57 -16.75 -7.70
C GLU A 27 -6.33 -16.58 -6.37
N GLY A 28 -7.47 -15.89 -6.43
CA GLY A 28 -8.29 -15.67 -5.24
C GLY A 28 -7.82 -14.58 -4.29
N LEU A 29 -6.83 -13.75 -4.66
CA LEU A 29 -6.38 -12.59 -3.87
C LEU A 29 -7.55 -11.68 -3.39
N GLY A 30 -8.53 -11.48 -4.26
CA GLY A 30 -9.74 -10.69 -3.98
C GLY A 30 -10.96 -11.52 -3.54
N ALA A 31 -10.79 -12.80 -3.21
CA ALA A 31 -11.91 -13.67 -2.82
C ALA A 31 -12.57 -13.20 -1.52
N ARG A 32 -13.88 -13.49 -1.38
CA ARG A 32 -14.63 -13.26 -0.14
C ARG A 32 -15.23 -14.58 0.37
N PRO A 33 -14.99 -14.96 1.64
CA PRO A 33 -14.18 -14.26 2.65
C PRO A 33 -12.70 -14.17 2.25
N TYR A 34 -12.01 -13.13 2.73
CA TYR A 34 -10.59 -12.93 2.41
C TYR A 34 -9.77 -14.10 2.94
N GLY A 35 -8.98 -14.71 2.06
CA GLY A 35 -8.05 -15.78 2.40
C GLY A 35 -6.65 -15.27 2.75
N PRO A 36 -5.71 -16.18 3.06
CA PRO A 36 -4.35 -15.82 3.47
C PRO A 36 -3.45 -15.36 2.29
N ALA A 37 -3.88 -15.57 1.05
CA ALA A 37 -3.05 -15.37 -0.14
C ALA A 37 -2.42 -13.97 -0.23
N GLY A 38 -3.19 -12.91 0.08
CA GLY A 38 -2.66 -11.55 0.04
C GLY A 38 -1.69 -11.22 1.17
N GLN A 39 -1.90 -11.80 2.35
CA GLN A 39 -0.96 -11.65 3.46
C GLN A 39 0.35 -12.35 3.12
N GLN A 40 0.31 -13.58 2.61
CA GLN A 40 1.50 -14.33 2.23
C GLN A 40 2.35 -13.63 1.16
N VAL A 41 1.72 -13.02 0.15
CA VAL A 41 2.43 -12.22 -0.86
C VAL A 41 3.12 -11.01 -0.22
N GLY A 42 2.42 -10.28 0.66
CA GLY A 42 2.95 -9.13 1.37
C GLY A 42 4.11 -9.49 2.31
N ASP A 43 3.94 -10.58 3.07
CA ASP A 43 4.95 -11.10 4.01
C ASP A 43 6.20 -11.53 3.26
N GLN A 44 6.06 -12.33 2.20
CA GLN A 44 7.20 -12.79 1.40
C GLN A 44 7.98 -11.62 0.80
N TRP A 45 7.29 -10.63 0.22
CA TRP A 45 7.96 -9.45 -0.32
C TRP A 45 8.64 -8.64 0.79
N GLY A 46 7.95 -8.39 1.90
CA GLY A 46 8.45 -7.59 3.02
C GLY A 46 9.68 -8.22 3.69
N GLU A 47 9.66 -9.54 3.92
CA GLU A 47 10.77 -10.31 4.49
C GLU A 47 11.97 -10.42 3.56
N SER A 48 11.74 -10.46 2.25
CA SER A 48 12.83 -10.52 1.26
C SER A 48 13.62 -9.22 1.17
N GLU A 49 13.04 -8.10 1.63
CA GLU A 49 13.59 -6.75 1.47
C GLU A 49 14.02 -6.48 0.02
N ALA A 50 13.24 -6.97 -0.96
CA ALA A 50 13.58 -6.87 -2.39
C ALA A 50 13.47 -5.44 -2.96
N SER A 51 12.65 -4.60 -2.34
CA SER A 51 12.48 -3.19 -2.70
C SER A 51 11.85 -2.40 -1.55
N ALA A 52 11.97 -1.07 -1.60
CA ALA A 52 11.34 -0.20 -0.60
C ALA A 52 9.82 -0.02 -0.83
N VAL A 53 9.38 -0.16 -2.08
CA VAL A 53 7.99 0.04 -2.50
C VAL A 53 7.53 -1.11 -3.39
N LEU A 54 6.34 -1.65 -3.11
CA LEU A 54 5.65 -2.59 -3.98
C LEU A 54 4.35 -1.99 -4.50
N ARG A 55 4.19 -1.94 -5.82
CA ARG A 55 2.93 -1.60 -6.49
C ARG A 55 2.17 -2.90 -6.78
N VAL A 56 0.91 -2.95 -6.37
CA VAL A 56 -0.02 -4.07 -6.66
C VAL A 56 -1.33 -3.54 -7.23
N PRO A 57 -2.03 -4.28 -8.11
CA PRO A 57 -3.37 -3.92 -8.55
C PRO A 57 -4.36 -3.90 -7.37
N SER A 58 -5.30 -2.95 -7.39
CA SER A 58 -6.39 -2.89 -6.42
C SER A 58 -7.42 -3.99 -6.71
N VAL A 59 -7.74 -4.79 -5.68
CA VAL A 59 -8.80 -5.81 -5.79
C VAL A 59 -10.21 -5.21 -5.86
N VAL A 60 -10.36 -3.95 -5.46
CA VAL A 60 -11.65 -3.23 -5.46
C VAL A 60 -11.88 -2.49 -6.77
N VAL A 61 -10.86 -1.79 -7.25
CA VAL A 61 -10.91 -1.01 -8.49
C VAL A 61 -9.78 -1.49 -9.42
N PRO A 62 -10.05 -2.41 -10.37
CA PRO A 62 -8.99 -3.05 -11.17
C PRO A 62 -8.12 -2.11 -12.02
N ALA A 63 -8.58 -0.88 -12.27
CA ALA A 63 -7.83 0.14 -13.00
C ALA A 63 -6.87 0.94 -12.11
N GLU A 64 -6.93 0.75 -10.78
CA GLU A 64 -6.10 1.45 -9.79
C GLU A 64 -5.11 0.50 -9.13
N HIS A 65 -4.13 1.09 -8.44
CA HIS A 65 -3.08 0.37 -7.75
C HIS A 65 -2.98 0.81 -6.30
N ASN A 66 -2.61 -0.14 -5.44
CA ASN A 66 -2.17 0.15 -4.08
C ASN A 66 -0.65 0.04 -4.01
N TYR A 67 -0.07 0.75 -3.04
CA TYR A 67 1.37 0.71 -2.78
C TYR A 67 1.60 0.23 -1.36
N LEU A 68 2.44 -0.78 -1.21
CA LEU A 68 2.98 -1.22 0.07
C LEU A 68 4.37 -0.60 0.22
N ILE A 69 4.68 -0.15 1.43
CA ILE A 69 5.96 0.47 1.77
C ILE A 69 6.63 -0.42 2.80
N ASN A 70 7.91 -0.71 2.61
CA ASN A 70 8.69 -1.52 3.54
C ASN A 70 9.63 -0.65 4.38
N PRO A 71 9.29 -0.32 5.64
CA PRO A 71 10.13 0.51 6.50
C PRO A 71 11.46 -0.14 6.90
N ARG A 72 11.61 -1.46 6.67
CA ARG A 72 12.84 -2.20 6.98
C ARG A 72 13.86 -2.15 5.85
N HIS A 73 13.43 -1.80 4.63
CA HIS A 73 14.31 -1.74 3.49
C HIS A 73 15.33 -0.60 3.64
N PRO A 74 16.63 -0.80 3.34
CA PRO A 74 17.65 0.25 3.52
C PRO A 74 17.36 1.55 2.77
N GLU A 75 16.77 1.49 1.58
CA GLU A 75 16.36 2.67 0.82
C GLU A 75 15.06 3.32 1.34
N PHE A 76 14.48 2.87 2.47
CA PHE A 76 13.28 3.49 3.03
C PHE A 76 13.51 4.98 3.39
N GLU A 77 14.72 5.31 3.85
CA GLU A 77 15.10 6.67 4.24
C GLU A 77 15.13 7.64 3.04
N GLU A 78 15.15 7.10 1.81
CA GLU A 78 15.15 7.86 0.57
C GLU A 78 13.74 8.24 0.10
N LEU A 79 12.69 7.78 0.80
CA LEU A 79 11.31 8.18 0.51
C LEU A 79 11.00 9.51 1.16
N GLU A 80 10.38 10.40 0.39
CA GLU A 80 9.98 11.71 0.88
C GLU A 80 8.54 11.67 1.40
N ILE A 81 8.38 11.79 2.71
CA ILE A 81 7.07 11.90 3.36
C ILE A 81 6.70 13.38 3.48
N GLY A 82 5.65 13.78 2.78
CA GLY A 82 5.13 15.15 2.84
C GLY A 82 4.50 15.51 4.18
N ALA A 83 4.35 16.83 4.39
CA ALA A 83 3.65 17.35 5.55
C ALA A 83 2.20 16.80 5.62
N PRO A 84 1.69 16.49 6.82
CA PRO A 84 0.29 16.09 6.98
C PRO A 84 -0.63 17.22 6.52
N ARG A 85 -1.71 16.86 5.84
CA ARG A 85 -2.77 17.78 5.44
C ARG A 85 -4.11 17.27 5.97
N PRO A 86 -5.02 18.17 6.42
CA PRO A 86 -6.35 17.76 6.86
C PRO A 86 -7.08 16.97 5.77
N LEU A 87 -7.61 15.78 6.12
CA LEU A 87 -8.44 14.99 5.22
C LEU A 87 -9.91 15.30 5.50
N ALA A 88 -10.49 16.16 4.68
CA ALA A 88 -11.91 16.48 4.74
C ALA A 88 -12.72 15.30 4.17
N LEU A 89 -13.30 14.51 5.06
CA LEU A 89 -14.19 13.42 4.68
C LEU A 89 -15.62 13.89 4.58
N ASP A 90 -16.39 13.19 3.74
CA ASP A 90 -17.83 13.41 3.64
C ASP A 90 -18.49 13.23 5.03
N PRO A 91 -19.32 14.19 5.50
CA PRO A 91 -19.96 14.12 6.81
C PRO A 91 -20.85 12.89 7.04
N ARG A 92 -21.25 12.17 5.98
CA ARG A 92 -22.03 10.93 6.06
C ARG A 92 -21.18 9.72 6.43
N LEU A 93 -19.86 9.81 6.32
CA LEU A 93 -18.96 8.74 6.75
C LEU A 93 -18.89 8.73 8.28
N PRO A 94 -19.03 7.55 8.92
CA PRO A 94 -18.95 7.46 10.37
C PRO A 94 -17.57 7.93 10.86
N ALA A 95 -17.58 8.70 11.95
CA ALA A 95 -16.37 9.18 12.59
C ALA A 95 -15.54 8.02 13.15
N GLU A 96 -16.19 6.94 13.57
CA GLU A 96 -15.66 5.63 13.98
C GLU A 96 -16.76 4.58 13.82
#